data_AF-A0A8S4A5Y5-F1
#
_entry.id   AF-A0A8S4A5Y5-F1
#
_cell.length_a   1.000
_cell.length_b   1.000
_cell.length_c   1.000
_cell.angle_alpha   90.00
_cell.angle_beta   90.00
_cell.angle_gamma   90.00
#
_symmetry.space_group_name_H-M   'P 1'
#
loop_
_entity.id
_entity.type
_entity.pdbx_description
1 polymer ?
#
loop_
_entity_poly.entity_id
_entity_poly.type
_entity_poly.pdbx_seq_one_letter_code
_entity_poly.pdbx_strand_id
1 'polypeptide(L)'
;MSQSFVRSSTSIPANTSVTEKRTVITTSSSLSSGGFGNSGIDDDDIGYYRSSITPRQTSITRTVLPTSPMRTTRSVEISSMFNPIGSASVATTGVISFKSTREKEKKDLQDLNERFANYIEKVRFLEAQNKKLASELEQLRSHWGKETSKVKLMYETELTEARKLIDDTNKEKSRLQLRVGQLEEQLNDVMR
;
A
#
# COMPACT_ATOMS: atom_id res chain seq x y z
N MET A 1 14.74 -14.23 51.73
CA MET A 1 15.12 -13.14 50.82
C MET A 1 13.92 -12.78 49.97
N SER A 2 13.19 -11.73 50.33
CA SER A 2 11.94 -11.33 49.68
C SER A 2 12.17 -10.00 48.98
N GLN A 3 12.16 -9.97 47.64
CA GLN A 3 12.32 -8.74 46.86
C GLN A 3 10.94 -8.12 46.58
N SER A 4 10.71 -6.95 47.13
CA SER A 4 9.52 -6.11 46.90
C SER A 4 9.74 -5.20 45.68
N PHE A 5 8.89 -5.31 44.66
CA PHE A 5 8.89 -4.40 43.52
C PHE A 5 8.02 -3.17 43.81
N VAL A 6 8.65 -2.00 43.89
CA VAL A 6 7.98 -0.70 43.97
C VAL A 6 7.44 -0.34 42.59
N ARG A 7 6.13 -0.17 42.44
CA ARG A 7 5.52 0.35 41.20
C ARG A 7 5.59 1.88 41.21
N SER A 8 6.26 2.46 40.22
CA SER A 8 6.31 3.91 40.00
C SER A 8 4.93 4.43 39.57
N SER A 9 4.40 5.44 40.28
CA SER A 9 3.13 6.11 39.96
C SER A 9 3.35 7.16 38.87
N THR A 10 2.87 6.92 37.64
CA THR A 10 2.84 7.95 36.59
C THR A 10 1.68 8.91 36.86
N SER A 11 1.96 10.15 37.26
CA SER A 11 0.95 11.20 37.43
C SER A 11 0.51 11.74 36.07
N ILE A 12 -0.77 11.61 35.73
CA ILE A 12 -1.36 12.25 34.55
C ILE A 12 -1.68 13.71 34.91
N PRO A 13 -1.18 14.71 34.17
CA PRO A 13 -1.45 16.12 34.46
C PRO A 13 -2.95 16.44 34.26
N ALA A 14 -3.53 17.19 35.20
CA ALA A 14 -4.97 17.46 35.34
C ALA A 14 -5.56 18.45 34.30
N ASN A 15 -5.03 18.49 33.09
CA ASN A 15 -5.55 19.28 31.98
C ASN A 15 -5.51 18.46 30.68
N THR A 16 -6.34 17.42 30.62
CA THR A 16 -6.64 16.74 29.36
C THR A 16 -8.06 17.13 28.94
N SER A 17 -8.20 18.08 28.02
CA SER A 17 -9.49 18.31 27.36
C SER A 17 -9.83 17.07 26.52
N VAL A 18 -10.86 16.33 26.91
CA VAL A 18 -11.40 15.26 26.09
C VAL A 18 -12.24 15.91 24.99
N THR A 19 -11.70 15.98 23.77
CA THR A 19 -12.45 16.46 22.61
C THR A 19 -13.38 15.35 22.16
N GLU A 20 -14.67 15.43 22.50
CA GLU A 20 -15.68 14.57 21.89
C GLU A 20 -15.84 14.94 20.42
N LYS A 21 -15.28 14.10 19.53
CA LYS A 21 -15.53 14.22 18.08
C LYS A 21 -16.87 13.58 17.76
N ARG A 22 -17.94 14.39 17.73
CA ARG A 22 -19.22 13.96 17.17
C ARG A 22 -19.21 14.14 15.65
N THR A 23 -19.19 13.02 14.92
CA THR A 23 -19.36 13.03 13.46
C THR A 23 -20.85 13.09 13.15
N VAL A 24 -21.32 14.19 12.55
CA VAL A 24 -22.66 14.28 11.96
C VAL A 24 -22.53 13.87 10.49
N ILE A 25 -23.13 12.75 10.11
CA ILE A 25 -23.17 12.30 8.71
C ILE A 25 -24.44 12.86 8.08
N THR A 26 -24.31 13.87 7.23
CA THR A 26 -25.38 14.33 6.34
C THR A 26 -25.12 13.76 4.95
N THR A 27 -25.98 12.83 4.51
CA THR A 27 -25.97 12.32 3.14
C THR A 27 -26.81 13.23 2.25
N SER A 28 -26.19 14.12 1.49
CA SER A 28 -26.84 14.76 0.35
C SER A 28 -26.46 14.00 -0.93
N SER A 29 -27.41 13.26 -1.49
CA SER A 29 -27.29 12.64 -2.80
C SER A 29 -27.47 13.70 -3.87
N SER A 30 -26.37 14.17 -4.47
CA SER A 30 -26.42 14.97 -5.69
C SER A 30 -26.62 14.04 -6.89
N LEU A 31 -27.83 14.03 -7.45
CA LEU A 31 -28.13 13.44 -8.74
C LEU A 31 -27.48 14.31 -9.83
N SER A 32 -26.39 13.84 -10.44
CA SER A 32 -25.86 14.49 -11.65
C SER A 32 -26.57 13.92 -12.87
N SER A 33 -27.60 14.66 -13.31
CA SER A 33 -28.17 14.59 -14.65
C SER A 33 -27.25 15.33 -15.63
N GLY A 34 -26.93 14.69 -16.75
CA GLY A 34 -26.21 15.28 -17.89
C GLY A 34 -25.23 14.28 -18.49
N GLY A 35 -25.23 13.97 -19.77
CA GLY A 35 -26.01 14.43 -20.91
C GLY A 35 -25.43 13.68 -22.12
N PHE A 36 -26.28 13.20 -23.02
CA PHE A 36 -25.86 12.50 -24.23
C PHE A 36 -25.21 13.49 -25.21
N GLY A 37 -23.99 13.18 -25.64
CA GLY A 37 -23.27 13.90 -26.68
C GLY A 37 -22.36 12.94 -27.43
N ASN A 38 -22.80 12.52 -28.61
CA ASN A 38 -22.03 11.74 -29.57
C ASN A 38 -21.10 12.68 -30.37
N SER A 39 -19.80 12.40 -30.46
CA SER A 39 -18.89 12.97 -31.47
C SER A 39 -17.56 12.20 -31.51
N GLY A 40 -17.21 11.68 -32.69
CA GLY A 40 -15.84 11.64 -33.20
C GLY A 40 -14.93 10.47 -32.78
N ILE A 41 -14.80 9.49 -33.69
CA ILE A 41 -13.54 8.86 -34.18
C ILE A 41 -12.26 9.17 -33.37
N ASP A 42 -11.67 8.14 -32.76
CA ASP A 42 -10.27 7.69 -33.00
C ASP A 42 -10.05 6.36 -32.24
N ASP A 43 -9.33 5.42 -32.88
CA ASP A 43 -8.91 4.11 -32.36
C ASP A 43 -7.98 4.25 -31.12
N ASP A 44 -7.93 3.21 -30.30
CA ASP A 44 -7.11 3.03 -29.07
C ASP A 44 -7.55 3.80 -27.79
N ASP A 45 -8.49 3.24 -27.02
CA ASP A 45 -8.54 3.52 -25.57
C ASP A 45 -8.97 2.30 -24.75
N ILE A 46 -7.97 1.66 -24.11
CA ILE A 46 -8.19 0.66 -23.07
C ILE A 46 -8.83 1.38 -21.89
N GLY A 47 -10.11 1.09 -21.64
CA GLY A 47 -10.94 1.70 -20.62
C GLY A 47 -10.27 1.77 -19.24
N TYR A 48 -9.65 2.92 -18.95
CA TYR A 48 -9.22 3.27 -17.61
C TYR A 48 -10.44 3.66 -16.79
N TYR A 49 -10.87 2.78 -15.89
CA TYR A 49 -11.73 3.15 -14.77
C TYR A 49 -11.05 4.24 -13.94
N ARG A 50 -11.35 5.50 -14.25
CA ARG A 50 -10.83 6.66 -13.52
C ARG A 50 -11.71 6.91 -12.29
N SER A 51 -11.19 6.63 -11.10
CA SER A 51 -11.88 6.91 -9.82
C SER A 51 -11.98 8.42 -9.57
N SER A 52 -13.19 8.96 -9.42
CA SER A 52 -13.46 10.39 -9.15
C SER A 52 -13.47 10.74 -7.66
N ILE A 53 -12.55 10.15 -6.88
CA ILE A 53 -12.44 10.44 -5.43
C ILE A 53 -11.57 11.69 -5.26
N THR A 54 -12.18 12.83 -4.95
CA THR A 54 -11.47 14.06 -4.57
C THR A 54 -11.41 14.21 -3.05
N PRO A 55 -10.26 14.57 -2.46
CA PRO A 55 -10.16 14.80 -1.02
C PRO A 55 -10.96 16.04 -0.62
N ARG A 56 -11.84 15.91 0.39
CA ARG A 56 -12.63 17.03 0.92
C ARG A 56 -11.75 17.91 1.82
N GLN A 57 -11.71 19.22 1.58
CA GLN A 57 -11.12 20.18 2.51
C GLN A 57 -11.98 20.28 3.78
N THR A 58 -11.32 20.33 4.94
CA THR A 58 -11.96 20.53 6.25
C THR A 58 -11.61 21.92 6.77
N SER A 59 -12.62 22.75 7.04
CA SER A 59 -12.46 24.05 7.69
C SER A 59 -12.71 23.89 9.19
N ILE A 60 -11.71 24.28 10.00
CA ILE A 60 -11.80 24.24 11.47
C ILE A 60 -11.83 25.68 11.97
N THR A 61 -13.00 26.14 12.41
CA THR A 61 -13.15 27.44 13.08
C THR A 61 -13.08 27.24 14.60
N ARG A 62 -12.06 27.81 15.24
CA ARG A 62 -11.91 27.81 16.70
C ARG A 62 -12.54 29.06 17.31
N THR A 63 -13.53 28.91 18.17
CA THR A 63 -14.01 29.99 19.05
C THR A 63 -13.33 29.86 20.41
N VAL A 64 -12.72 30.94 20.88
CA VAL A 64 -12.12 31.03 22.22
C VAL A 64 -13.02 31.89 23.11
N LEU A 65 -13.38 31.37 24.28
CA LEU A 65 -14.03 32.11 25.36
C LEU A 65 -13.11 32.07 26.60
N PRO A 66 -12.96 33.18 27.36
CA PRO A 66 -12.06 33.23 28.51
C PRO A 66 -12.66 32.54 29.74
N THR A 67 -11.84 31.75 30.46
CA THR A 67 -12.23 31.02 31.68
C THR A 67 -11.49 31.58 32.89
N SER A 68 -12.22 32.13 33.87
CA SER A 68 -11.69 32.42 35.22
C SER A 68 -11.80 31.17 36.10
N PRO A 69 -10.81 30.85 36.98
CA PRO A 69 -10.86 29.61 37.76
C PRO A 69 -11.55 29.83 39.12
N MET A 70 -12.71 29.19 39.33
CA MET A 70 -13.23 28.94 40.69
C MET A 70 -12.63 27.64 41.24
N ARG A 71 -11.98 27.74 42.40
CA ARG A 71 -11.33 26.62 43.09
C ARG A 71 -12.30 26.01 44.10
N THR A 72 -12.90 24.86 43.77
CA THR A 72 -13.73 24.08 44.72
C THR A 72 -12.86 23.06 45.45
N THR A 73 -12.49 23.35 46.70
CA THR A 73 -11.93 22.36 47.62
C THR A 73 -13.05 21.51 48.20
N ARG A 74 -13.07 20.20 47.94
CA ARG A 74 -13.94 19.26 48.65
C ARG A 74 -13.23 18.75 49.91
N SER A 75 -13.56 19.32 51.06
CA SER A 75 -13.28 18.72 52.37
C SER A 75 -14.26 17.57 52.60
N VAL A 76 -13.76 16.41 53.04
CA VAL A 76 -14.58 15.28 53.48
C VAL A 76 -14.78 15.45 54.98
N GLU A 77 -15.94 15.96 55.36
CA GLU A 77 -16.41 15.93 56.74
C GLU A 77 -17.19 14.62 56.96
N ILE A 78 -16.68 13.77 57.84
CA ILE A 78 -17.41 12.60 58.34
C ILE A 78 -18.37 13.11 59.41
N SER A 79 -19.56 13.55 59.00
CA SER A 79 -20.65 13.86 59.93
C SER A 79 -21.44 12.57 60.20
N SER A 80 -21.14 11.95 61.34
CA SER A 80 -21.96 10.92 61.95
C SER A 80 -23.30 11.52 62.40
N MET A 81 -24.36 11.39 61.60
CA MET A 81 -25.74 11.67 62.03
C MET A 81 -26.75 10.87 61.21
N PHE A 82 -27.31 9.85 61.87
CA PHE A 82 -28.75 9.56 61.97
C PHE A 82 -29.62 9.40 60.69
N ASN A 83 -30.09 8.15 60.53
CA ASN A 83 -31.34 7.65 59.90
C ASN A 83 -31.52 7.67 58.36
N PRO A 84 -32.39 6.81 57.76
CA PRO A 84 -33.08 5.60 58.25
C PRO A 84 -32.84 4.34 57.37
N ILE A 85 -33.19 3.19 57.95
CA ILE A 85 -33.40 1.89 57.29
C ILE A 85 -34.34 2.06 56.07
N GLY A 86 -33.87 1.77 54.85
CA GLY A 86 -34.75 1.64 53.67
C GLY A 86 -34.17 1.99 52.29
N SER A 87 -33.06 2.73 52.19
CA SER A 87 -32.55 3.25 50.90
C SER A 87 -31.35 2.49 50.30
N ALA A 88 -30.66 1.68 51.11
CA ALA A 88 -29.42 1.01 50.68
C ALA A 88 -29.61 0.02 49.50
N SER A 89 -30.82 -0.54 49.34
CA SER A 89 -31.11 -1.53 48.29
C SER A 89 -31.14 -0.92 46.88
N VAL A 90 -31.70 0.29 46.73
CA VAL A 90 -31.83 0.96 45.42
C VAL A 90 -30.48 1.52 44.95
N ALA A 91 -29.68 2.09 45.86
CA ALA A 91 -28.33 2.56 45.54
C ALA A 91 -27.38 1.40 45.15
N THR A 92 -27.49 0.24 45.81
CA THR A 92 -26.70 -0.95 45.48
C THR A 92 -27.10 -1.52 44.11
N THR A 93 -28.40 -1.57 43.80
CA THR A 93 -28.92 -2.06 42.51
C THR A 93 -28.49 -1.17 41.35
N GLY A 94 -28.52 0.16 41.52
CA GLY A 94 -28.01 1.11 40.52
C GLY A 94 -26.51 0.97 40.30
N VAL A 95 -25.71 0.84 41.36
CA VAL A 95 -24.25 0.67 41.23
C VAL A 95 -23.88 -0.66 40.54
N ILE A 96 -24.65 -1.73 40.77
CA ILE A 96 -24.44 -3.03 40.09
C ILE A 96 -24.79 -2.93 38.59
N SER A 97 -25.88 -2.24 38.24
CA SER A 97 -26.24 -2.05 36.82
C SER A 97 -25.22 -1.20 36.07
N PHE A 98 -24.70 -0.12 36.67
CA PHE A 98 -23.61 0.66 36.08
C PHE A 98 -22.30 -0.12 35.92
N LYS A 99 -21.95 -1.00 36.87
CA LYS A 99 -20.79 -1.89 36.75
C LYS A 99 -20.96 -2.89 35.61
N SER A 100 -22.15 -3.50 35.49
CA SER A 100 -22.48 -4.43 34.41
C SER A 100 -22.43 -3.76 33.03
N THR A 101 -22.99 -2.55 32.90
CA THR A 101 -22.89 -1.78 31.64
C THR A 101 -21.44 -1.46 31.28
N ARG A 102 -20.63 -1.05 32.25
CA ARG A 102 -19.20 -0.77 32.02
C ARG A 102 -18.42 -2.04 31.65
N GLU A 103 -18.73 -3.18 32.25
CA GLU A 103 -18.11 -4.47 31.90
C GLU A 103 -18.50 -4.93 30.49
N LYS A 104 -19.77 -4.72 30.11
CA LYS A 104 -20.26 -4.97 28.76
C LYS A 104 -19.54 -4.09 27.74
N GLU A 105 -19.50 -2.77 27.95
CA GLU A 105 -18.78 -1.83 27.09
C GLU A 105 -17.30 -2.18 26.96
N LYS A 106 -16.66 -2.60 28.07
CA LYS A 106 -15.28 -3.06 28.05
C LYS A 106 -15.11 -4.30 27.18
N LYS A 107 -16.03 -5.26 27.23
CA LYS A 107 -16.01 -6.46 26.39
C LYS A 107 -16.22 -6.10 24.92
N ASP A 108 -17.14 -5.19 24.62
CA ASP A 108 -17.41 -4.74 23.26
C ASP A 108 -16.19 -4.01 22.66
N LEU A 109 -15.49 -3.19 23.45
CA LEU A 109 -14.22 -2.57 23.04
C LEU A 109 -13.10 -3.59 22.85
N GLN A 110 -13.06 -4.66 23.64
CA GLN A 110 -12.08 -5.74 23.46
C GLN A 110 -12.32 -6.50 22.15
N ASP A 111 -13.56 -6.89 21.87
CA ASP A 111 -13.94 -7.54 20.60
C ASP A 111 -13.64 -6.63 19.40
N LEU A 112 -13.95 -5.34 19.50
CA LEU A 112 -13.63 -4.38 18.45
C LEU A 112 -12.12 -4.27 18.21
N ASN A 113 -11.32 -4.21 19.28
CA ASN A 113 -9.87 -4.17 19.17
C ASN A 113 -9.28 -5.46 18.60
N GLU A 114 -9.84 -6.62 18.93
CA GLU A 114 -9.43 -7.90 18.35
C GLU A 114 -9.70 -7.93 16.83
N ARG A 115 -10.87 -7.44 16.41
CA ARG A 115 -11.19 -7.27 14.99
C ARG A 115 -10.24 -6.30 14.30
N PHE A 116 -9.91 -5.16 14.92
CA PHE A 116 -8.93 -4.23 14.37
C PHE A 116 -7.54 -4.84 14.26
N ALA A 117 -7.09 -5.59 15.27
CA ALA A 117 -5.82 -6.29 15.21
C ALA A 117 -5.78 -7.27 14.03
N ASN A 118 -6.85 -8.03 13.81
CA ASN A 118 -6.99 -8.94 12.67
C ASN A 118 -6.97 -8.20 11.33
N TYR A 119 -7.64 -7.06 11.21
CA TYR A 119 -7.61 -6.25 9.99
C TYR A 119 -6.24 -5.65 9.72
N ILE A 120 -5.56 -5.13 10.75
CA ILE A 120 -4.20 -4.59 10.62
C ILE A 120 -3.25 -5.68 10.12
N GLU A 121 -3.33 -6.88 10.69
CA GLU A 121 -2.50 -8.00 10.26
C GLU A 121 -2.81 -8.43 8.82
N LYS A 122 -4.10 -8.47 8.46
CA LYS A 122 -4.50 -8.77 7.08
C LYS A 122 -3.96 -7.73 6.10
N VAL A 123 -4.03 -6.44 6.44
CA VAL A 123 -3.49 -5.35 5.60
C VAL A 123 -1.98 -5.51 5.45
N ARG A 124 -1.24 -5.72 6.54
CA ARG A 124 0.22 -5.96 6.48
C ARG A 124 0.58 -7.17 5.61
N PHE A 125 -0.15 -8.27 5.76
CA PHE A 125 0.05 -9.46 4.95
C PHE A 125 -0.23 -9.20 3.46
N LEU A 126 -1.29 -8.45 3.15
CA LEU A 126 -1.61 -8.06 1.77
C LEU A 126 -0.59 -7.06 1.19
N GLU A 127 -0.12 -6.11 1.98
CA GLU A 127 0.93 -5.16 1.58
C GLU A 127 2.25 -5.88 1.30
N ALA A 128 2.64 -6.84 2.15
CA ALA A 128 3.81 -7.66 1.96
C ALA A 128 3.70 -8.51 0.67
N GLN A 129 2.53 -9.11 0.43
CA GLN A 129 2.27 -9.83 -0.82
C GLN A 129 2.30 -8.92 -2.04
N ASN A 130 1.66 -7.75 -1.99
CA ASN A 130 1.68 -6.79 -3.08
C ASN A 130 3.11 -6.33 -3.39
N LYS A 131 3.92 -6.08 -2.36
CA LYS A 131 5.33 -5.73 -2.53
C LYS A 131 6.12 -6.87 -3.19
N LYS A 132 5.88 -8.12 -2.78
CA LYS A 132 6.49 -9.30 -3.40
C LYS A 132 6.09 -9.43 -4.87
N LEU A 133 4.80 -9.38 -5.17
CA LEU A 133 4.27 -9.48 -6.53
C LEU A 133 4.79 -8.34 -7.42
N ALA A 134 4.85 -7.11 -6.90
CA ALA A 134 5.42 -5.98 -7.62
C ALA A 134 6.92 -6.19 -7.94
N SER A 135 7.68 -6.75 -7.01
CA SER A 135 9.09 -7.11 -7.24
C SER A 135 9.25 -8.20 -8.31
N GLU A 136 8.42 -9.25 -8.26
CA GLU A 136 8.43 -10.33 -9.26
C GLU A 136 8.06 -9.80 -10.64
N LEU A 137 7.07 -8.91 -10.72
CA LEU A 137 6.64 -8.28 -11.97
C LEU A 137 7.76 -7.41 -12.56
N GLU A 138 8.44 -6.61 -11.73
CA GLU A 138 9.57 -5.79 -12.18
C GLU A 138 10.74 -6.64 -12.67
N GLN A 139 11.06 -7.73 -11.95
CA GLN A 139 12.06 -8.70 -12.42
C GLN A 139 11.67 -9.29 -13.78
N LEU A 140 10.44 -9.76 -13.91
CA LEU A 140 9.96 -10.36 -15.15
C LEU A 140 10.00 -9.35 -16.29
N ARG A 141 9.53 -8.11 -16.08
CA ARG A 141 9.62 -7.02 -17.06
C ARG A 141 11.06 -6.68 -17.44
N SER A 142 11.98 -6.67 -16.48
CA SER A 142 13.39 -6.42 -16.73
C SER A 142 14.03 -7.52 -17.59
N HIS A 143 13.61 -8.78 -17.43
CA HIS A 143 14.09 -9.90 -18.25
C HIS A 143 13.35 -10.04 -19.58
N TRP A 144 12.08 -9.60 -19.63
CA TRP A 144 11.24 -9.65 -20.82
C TRP A 144 11.88 -8.87 -21.97
N GLY A 145 12.00 -9.51 -23.12
CA GLY A 145 12.60 -8.93 -24.32
C GLY A 145 14.14 -8.87 -24.32
N LYS A 146 14.83 -8.79 -23.18
CA LYS A 146 16.30 -8.83 -23.12
C LYS A 146 16.84 -10.18 -23.59
N GLU A 147 16.22 -11.27 -23.15
CA GLU A 147 16.63 -12.62 -23.57
C GLU A 147 16.40 -12.82 -25.07
N THR A 148 15.24 -12.43 -25.58
CA THR A 148 14.94 -12.48 -27.03
C THR A 148 15.89 -11.61 -27.85
N SER A 149 16.20 -10.39 -27.38
CA SER A 149 17.13 -9.49 -28.05
C SER A 149 18.56 -10.04 -28.05
N LYS A 150 19.00 -10.68 -26.96
CA LYS A 150 20.30 -11.35 -26.87
C LYS A 150 20.39 -12.52 -27.85
N VAL A 151 19.37 -13.36 -27.90
CA VAL A 151 19.31 -14.50 -28.84
C VAL A 151 19.30 -14.01 -30.28
N LYS A 152 18.50 -12.97 -30.58
CA LYS A 152 18.48 -12.33 -31.90
C LYS A 152 19.86 -11.82 -32.31
N LEU A 153 20.54 -11.09 -31.41
CA LEU A 153 21.89 -10.58 -31.67
C LEU A 153 22.89 -11.70 -31.94
N MET A 154 22.83 -12.80 -31.17
CA MET A 154 23.69 -13.96 -31.41
C MET A 154 23.49 -14.55 -32.81
N TYR A 155 22.24 -14.78 -33.21
CA TYR A 155 21.97 -15.31 -34.55
C TYR A 155 22.34 -14.32 -35.65
N GLU A 156 22.15 -13.01 -35.45
CA GLU A 156 22.63 -12.00 -36.38
C GLU A 156 24.15 -12.06 -36.54
N THR A 157 24.91 -12.19 -35.44
CA THR A 157 26.37 -12.33 -35.49
C THR A 157 26.79 -13.59 -36.24
N GLU A 158 26.23 -14.76 -35.91
CA GLU A 158 26.54 -16.02 -36.59
C GLU A 158 26.22 -15.93 -38.09
N LEU A 159 25.11 -15.29 -38.45
CA LEU A 159 24.71 -15.14 -39.85
C LEU A 159 25.65 -14.19 -40.61
N THR A 160 26.14 -13.13 -39.97
CA THR A 160 27.17 -12.26 -40.58
C THR A 160 28.50 -12.98 -40.75
N GLU A 161 28.91 -13.80 -39.78
CA GLU A 161 30.14 -14.59 -39.85
C GLU A 161 30.05 -15.65 -40.95
N ALA A 162 28.93 -16.36 -41.05
CA ALA A 162 28.70 -17.35 -42.10
C ALA A 162 28.75 -16.72 -43.51
N ARG A 163 28.13 -15.55 -43.68
CA ARG A 163 28.20 -14.79 -44.94
C ARG A 163 29.64 -14.40 -45.28
N LYS A 164 30.38 -13.87 -44.31
CA LYS A 164 31.80 -13.53 -44.49
C LYS A 164 32.62 -14.75 -44.90
N LEU A 165 32.39 -15.90 -44.27
CA LEU A 165 33.10 -17.14 -44.61
C LEU A 165 32.81 -17.60 -46.04
N ILE A 166 31.57 -17.45 -46.50
CA ILE A 166 31.19 -17.73 -47.90
C ILE A 166 31.94 -16.80 -48.85
N ASP A 167 31.98 -15.50 -48.56
CA ASP A 167 32.67 -14.52 -49.39
C ASP A 167 34.18 -14.78 -49.45
N ASP A 168 34.80 -15.07 -48.31
CA ASP A 168 36.23 -15.41 -48.22
C ASP A 168 36.54 -16.71 -49.00
N THR A 169 35.68 -17.72 -48.88
CA THR A 169 35.82 -18.98 -49.63
C THR A 169 35.65 -18.78 -51.14
N ASN A 170 34.67 -17.97 -51.55
CA ASN A 170 34.46 -17.64 -52.95
C ASN A 170 35.65 -16.87 -53.53
N LYS A 171 36.21 -15.93 -52.78
CA LYS A 171 37.41 -15.19 -53.16
C LYS A 171 38.61 -16.13 -53.36
N GLU A 172 38.83 -17.05 -52.44
CA GLU A 172 39.91 -18.03 -52.56
C GLU A 172 39.68 -18.99 -53.72
N LYS A 173 38.44 -19.44 -53.94
CA LYS A 173 38.08 -20.25 -55.11
C LYS A 173 38.37 -19.52 -56.42
N SER A 174 37.96 -18.25 -56.56
CA SER A 174 38.25 -17.46 -57.76
C SER A 174 39.76 -17.27 -57.97
N ARG A 175 40.52 -17.05 -56.89
CA ARG A 175 41.99 -16.96 -56.95
C ARG A 175 42.61 -18.27 -57.47
N LEU A 176 42.17 -19.42 -56.95
CA LEU A 176 42.64 -20.73 -57.38
C LEU A 176 42.27 -21.02 -58.83
N GLN A 177 41.04 -20.68 -59.25
CA GLN A 177 40.60 -20.84 -60.65
C GLN A 177 41.47 -20.03 -61.62
N LEU A 178 41.80 -18.78 -61.29
CA LEU A 178 42.73 -17.98 -62.09
C LEU A 178 44.12 -18.64 -62.17
N ARG A 179 44.61 -19.19 -61.06
CA ARG A 179 45.91 -19.88 -61.03
C ARG A 179 45.91 -21.15 -61.87
N VAL A 180 44.82 -21.92 -61.84
CA VAL A 180 44.62 -23.11 -62.70
C VAL A 180 44.63 -22.69 -64.17
N GLY A 181 43.82 -21.70 -64.56
CA GLY A 181 43.78 -21.22 -65.94
C GLY A 181 45.16 -20.72 -66.43
N GLN A 182 45.91 -20.02 -65.59
CA GLN A 182 47.28 -19.60 -65.92
C GLN A 182 48.23 -20.80 -66.13
N LEU A 183 48.13 -21.84 -65.31
CA LEU A 183 48.95 -23.05 -65.46
C LEU A 183 48.58 -23.86 -66.71
N GLU A 184 47.28 -23.93 -67.03
CA GLU A 184 46.78 -24.58 -68.25
C GLU A 184 47.26 -23.84 -69.51
N GLU A 185 47.24 -22.52 -69.52
CA GLU A 185 47.81 -21.70 -70.59
C GLU A 185 49.32 -21.96 -70.77
N GLN A 186 50.09 -21.94 -69.67
CA GLN A 186 51.51 -22.28 -69.69
C GLN A 186 51.79 -23.69 -70.22
N LEU A 187 50.96 -24.67 -69.86
CA LEU A 187 51.10 -26.04 -70.36
C LEU A 187 50.82 -26.10 -71.86
N ASN A 188 49.77 -25.44 -72.33
CA ASN A 188 49.42 -25.39 -73.76
C ASN A 188 50.52 -24.72 -74.58
N ASP A 189 51.13 -23.65 -74.08
CA ASP A 189 52.25 -22.97 -74.73
C ASP A 189 53.49 -23.87 -74.84
N VAL A 190 53.80 -24.67 -73.81
CA VAL A 190 54.93 -25.62 -73.84
C VAL A 190 54.68 -26.82 -74.76
N MET A 191 53.41 -27.22 -74.92
CA MET A 191 53.04 -28.33 -75.82
C MET A 191 52.91 -27.92 -77.29
N ARG A 192 53.03 -26.64 -77.61
CA ARG A 192 52.89 -26.08 -78.96
C ARG A 192 54.24 -25.93 -79.65
#